data_AF-A0A5N7ZSU8-F1
#
_entry.id   AF-A0A5N7ZSU8-F1
#
_cell.length_a   1.000
_cell.length_b   1.000
_cell.length_c   1.000
_cell.angle_alpha   90.00
_cell.angle_beta   90.00
_cell.angle_gamma   90.00
#
_symmetry.space_group_name_H-M   'P 1'
#
loop_
_entity.id
_entity.type
_entity.pdbx_description
1 polymer ?
#
loop_
_entity_poly.entity_id
_entity_poly.type
_entity_poly.pdbx_seq_one_letter_code
_entity_poly.pdbx_strand_id
1 'polypeptide(L)' 'MFTGIVQGTATIAKISDREGLRTFTLDFPPGFCVDLAVGASVSTDGVCLTVTELLSDHQATFD' A
#
# COMPACT_ATOMS: atom_id res chain seq x y z
N MET A 1 8.98 -12.37 1.03
CA MET A 1 9.89 -12.45 -0.13
C MET A 1 9.05 -12.22 -1.38
N PHE A 2 9.47 -11.34 -2.29
CA PHE A 2 8.72 -10.99 -3.51
C PHE A 2 9.35 -11.64 -4.74
N THR A 3 8.54 -12.05 -5.72
CA THR A 3 9.02 -12.66 -6.99
C THR A 3 9.49 -11.62 -8.01
N GLY A 4 9.14 -10.34 -7.82
CA GLY A 4 9.35 -9.27 -8.80
C GLY A 4 8.26 -9.16 -9.87
N ILE A 5 7.23 -10.03 -9.85
CA ILE A 5 6.10 -9.95 -10.78
C ILE A 5 5.05 -8.99 -10.22
N VAL A 6 4.95 -7.81 -10.82
CA VAL A 6 3.96 -6.77 -10.46
C VAL A 6 2.54 -7.32 -10.67
N GLN A 7 1.72 -7.30 -9.61
CA GLN A 7 0.32 -7.78 -9.63
C GLN A 7 -0.68 -6.69 -10.03
N GLY A 8 -0.26 -5.42 -9.99
CA GLY A 8 -1.09 -4.27 -10.33
C GLY A 8 -0.35 -2.96 -10.09
N THR A 9 -0.94 -1.87 -10.56
CA THR A 9 -0.45 -0.51 -10.33
C THR A 9 -1.45 0.24 -9.47
N ALA A 10 -0.96 1.11 -8.59
CA ALA A 10 -1.80 1.96 -7.75
C ALA A 10 -1.52 3.44 -8.04
N THR A 11 -2.51 4.28 -7.79
CA THR A 11 -2.34 5.75 -7.83
C THR A 11 -2.08 6.26 -6.42
N ILE A 12 -1.15 7.20 -6.25
CA ILE A 12 -0.98 7.89 -4.97
C ILE A 12 -2.16 8.85 -4.77
N ALA A 13 -3.05 8.52 -3.85
CA ALA A 13 -4.21 9.35 -3.52
C ALA A 13 -3.84 10.48 -2.55
N LYS A 14 -2.93 10.20 -1.62
CA LYS A 14 -2.47 11.17 -0.60
C LYS A 14 -1.06 10.84 -0.12
N ILE A 15 -0.32 11.87 0.23
CA ILE A 15 0.95 11.78 0.96
C ILE A 15 0.79 12.59 2.25
N SER A 16 1.19 12.03 3.38
CA SER A 16 1.24 12.70 4.67
C SER A 16 2.64 12.62 5.26
N ASP A 17 3.31 13.75 5.38
CA ASP A 17 4.62 13.84 6.02
C ASP A 17 4.48 14.04 7.53
N ARG A 18 5.30 13.31 8.30
CA ARG A 18 5.50 13.45 9.74
C ARG A 18 7.00 13.47 10.01
N GLU A 19 7.41 13.86 11.21
CA GLU A 19 8.83 13.88 11.57
C GLU A 19 9.43 12.46 11.47
N GLY A 20 10.31 12.26 10.48
CA GLY A 20 11.00 10.99 10.23
C GLY A 20 10.16 9.91 9.53
N LEU A 21 8.92 10.19 9.10
CA LEU A 21 8.04 9.21 8.48
C LEU A 21 7.16 9.84 7.40
N ARG A 22 6.93 9.12 6.30
CA ARG A 22 5.98 9.51 5.25
C ARG A 22 4.97 8.39 5.05
N THR A 23 3.70 8.74 5.25
CA THR A 23 2.58 7.84 4.98
C THR A 23 2.05 8.06 3.57
N PHE A 24 1.85 6.98 2.83
CA PHE A 24 1.21 6.98 1.51
C PHE A 24 -0.19 6.39 1.61
N THR A 25 -1.19 7.04 1.02
CA THR A 25 -2.48 6.43 0.72
C THR A 25 -2.49 6.07 -0.76
N LEU A 26 -2.72 4.79 -1.05
CA LEU A 26 -2.67 4.25 -2.41
C LEU A 26 -4.04 3.73 -2.82
N ASP A 27 -4.48 4.11 -4.02
CA ASP A 27 -5.67 3.62 -4.71
C ASP A 27 -5.29 2.49 -5.67
N PHE A 28 -5.69 1.27 -5.32
CA PHE A 28 -5.47 0.06 -6.09
C PHE A 28 -6.67 -0.24 -7.02
N PRO A 29 -6.51 -1.20 -7.96
CA PRO A 29 -7.66 -1.76 -8.65
C PRO A 29 -8.68 -2.35 -7.66
N PRO A 30 -9.99 -2.34 -8.01
CA PRO A 30 -11.04 -2.91 -7.17
C PRO A 30 -10.72 -4.33 -6.71
N GLY A 31 -10.93 -4.60 -5.42
CA GLY A 31 -10.74 -5.92 -4.82
C GLY A 31 -9.30 -6.24 -4.39
N PHE A 32 -8.31 -5.40 -4.70
CA PHE A 32 -6.91 -5.67 -4.33
C PHE A 32 -6.71 -5.78 -2.81
N CYS A 33 -7.45 -4.99 -2.03
CA CYS A 33 -7.28 -4.93 -0.58
C CYS A 33 -8.15 -5.95 0.18
N VAL A 34 -8.96 -6.77 -0.49
CA VAL A 34 -9.93 -7.68 0.16
C VAL A 34 -9.26 -8.71 1.07
N ASP A 35 -8.13 -9.27 0.65
CA ASP A 35 -7.36 -10.26 1.42
C ASP A 35 -6.12 -9.65 2.07
N LEU A 36 -6.01 -8.32 2.06
CA LEU A 36 -4.90 -7.60 2.67
C LEU A 36 -5.18 -7.42 4.17
N ALA A 37 -4.12 -7.44 4.97
CA ALA A 37 -4.21 -7.23 6.41
C ALA A 37 -3.26 -6.11 6.84
N VAL A 38 -3.62 -5.42 7.93
CA VAL A 38 -2.68 -4.51 8.61
C VAL A 38 -1.46 -5.31 9.07
N GLY A 39 -0.26 -4.77 8.82
CA GLY A 39 1.01 -5.45 9.04
C GLY A 39 1.50 -6.29 7.86
N ALA A 40 0.70 -6.46 6.80
CA ALA A 40 1.14 -7.12 5.58
C ALA A 40 2.23 -6.30 4.87
N SER A 41 3.16 -7.00 4.23
CA SER A 41 4.21 -6.40 3.42
C SER A 41 3.78 -6.32 1.95
N VAL A 42 3.76 -5.11 1.40
CA VAL A 42 3.46 -4.85 -0.01
C VAL A 42 4.67 -4.18 -0.65
N SER A 43 5.15 -4.76 -1.75
CA SER A 43 6.21 -4.14 -2.54
C SER A 43 5.63 -3.06 -3.44
N THR A 44 5.95 -1.80 -3.15
CA THR A 44 5.54 -0.62 -3.93
C THR A 44 6.77 -0.09 -4.66
N ASP A 45 6.79 -0.17 -5.99
CA ASP A 45 7.95 0.15 -6.82
C ASP A 45 9.26 -0.49 -6.32
N GLY A 46 9.17 -1.74 -5.85
CA GLY A 46 10.31 -2.51 -5.35
C GLY A 46 10.65 -2.28 -3.87
N VAL A 47 10.08 -1.25 -3.22
CA VAL A 47 10.27 -0.99 -1.79
C VAL A 47 9.22 -1.74 -0.98
N CYS A 48 9.66 -2.48 0.03
CA CYS A 48 8.76 -3.16 0.95
C CYS A 48 8.19 -2.14 1.95
N LEU A 49 6.89 -1.85 1.83
CA LEU A 49 6.15 -1.02 2.78
C LEU A 49 5.17 -1.87 3.59
N THR A 50 4.80 -1.38 4.76
CA THR A 50 3.87 -2.09 5.65
C THR A 50 2.50 -1.45 5.58
N VAL A 51 1.45 -2.25 5.42
CA VAL A 51 0.06 -1.77 5.49
C VAL A 51 -0.22 -1.30 6.91
N THR A 52 -0.60 -0.04 7.07
CA THR A 52 -0.92 0.55 8.38
C THR A 52 -2.42 0.72 8.62
N GLU A 53 -3.21 0.89 7.56
CA GLU A 53 -4.67 1.01 7.63
C GLU A 53 -5.32 0.50 6.33
N LEU A 54 -6.49 -0.12 6.43
CA LEU A 54 -7.34 -0.49 5.29
C LEU A 54 -8.54 0.45 5.27
N LEU A 55 -8.68 1.27 4.23
CA LEU A 55 -9.73 2.29 4.11
C LEU A 55 -10.93 1.77 3.31
N SER A 56 -10.70 0.88 2.34
CA SER A 56 -11.73 0.21 1.55
C SER A 56 -11.20 -1.09 0.93
N ASP A 57 -11.97 -1.73 0.05
CA ASP A 57 -11.55 -2.88 -0.75
C ASP A 57 -10.51 -2.54 -1.84
N HIS A 58 -10.18 -1.26 -2.01
CA HIS A 58 -9.23 -0.76 -3.02
C HIS A 58 -8.33 0.36 -2.52
N GLN A 59 -8.37 0.73 -1.24
CA GLN A 59 -7.58 1.83 -0.69
C GLN A 59 -6.98 1.45 0.67
N ALA A 60 -5.69 1.70 0.83
CA ALA A 60 -4.95 1.41 2.05
C ALA A 60 -3.84 2.45 2.29
N THR A 61 -3.37 2.55 3.54
CA THR A 61 -2.22 3.38 3.91
C THR A 61 -0.98 2.55 4.19
N PHE A 62 0.18 3.13 3.89
CA PHE A 62 1.48 2.48 3.98
C PHE A 62 2.51 3.40 4.59
N ASP A 63 3.35 2.82 5.43
CA ASP A 63 4.53 3.43 6.06
C ASP A 63 5.79 2.59 5.78
#